data_AF-A0AAD5XBX5-F1
#
_entry.id   AF-A0AAD5XBX5-F1
#
_cell.length_a   1.000
_cell.length_b   1.000
_cell.length_c   1.000
_cell.angle_alpha   90.00
_cell.angle_beta   90.00
_cell.angle_gamma   90.00
#
_symmetry.space_group_name_H-M   'P 1'
#
loop_
_entity.id
_entity.type
_entity.pdbx_description
1 polymer ?
#
loop_
_entity_poly.entity_id
_entity_poly.type
_entity_poly.pdbx_seq_one_letter_code
_entity_poly.pdbx_strand_id
1 'polypeptide(L)'
;MKEKVMISYSSTDKVVVHRVAQILKDSGFDVWLDKDKITVDLNVAMAKAIDEADAVIVFISEAYGLSHYGKLELNYANDKRKKIFPVRLTTVPVPIADFLTAGKLFTNLTPDVWNSEEKRMEQLSELIKQLRTSLQSTPQTSVTLETDPSSLQITSPSLTSSASPYITHKISFAEALDNRSSSNNRQDIDAQFAQGVAYSNGDGVEQSDTKAFEKFWEAASFEHKSAEYNLGRMYRLGKGVPENDAEAVRWYRKAAEQGHSGAQNELGGMYQNGKGVIQNDEEAVFWFKKAAEQDHDKAQFNMGFMLQHGKGVSKNEQEAVKWYEKSANNGNPNAQNSLGYMYQTGTGVGKNANLAASWYRKAANNGNASAQYNLAEMYRLGNGVPRSEINAAEFYSKAAEQGLAGAQNVLGGMYQTGSGVNQSNETAVHWFQKAADQDHDKAQFNMGFMLQHGKGVSKNEQKAAKWYEKSANSGNPNAQNSLGCMYQMGNGVEKNYNLAVNWYQKAANNGNANAQFNLGLMYEYGKGVQKNQQIASSWYRKAATQGHQDAIDAIKANSE
;
A
#
# COMPACT_ATOMS: atom_id res chain seq x y z
N MET A 1 -5.73 34.83 47.58
CA MET A 1 -6.16 33.41 47.51
C MET A 1 -5.40 32.77 46.37
N LYS A 2 -4.75 31.61 46.58
CA LYS A 2 -4.07 30.89 45.48
C LYS A 2 -5.12 30.56 44.42
N GLU A 3 -4.90 30.93 43.16
CA GLU A 3 -5.72 30.46 42.04
C GLU A 3 -5.73 28.92 42.11
N LYS A 4 -6.93 28.34 42.18
CA LYS A 4 -7.13 26.89 42.14
C LYS A 4 -7.70 26.56 40.79
N VAL A 5 -7.05 25.64 40.08
CA VAL A 5 -7.54 25.15 38.80
C VAL A 5 -7.87 23.68 38.98
N MET A 6 -9.15 23.37 38.83
CA MET A 6 -9.65 22.03 39.03
C MET A 6 -9.73 21.36 37.66
N ILE A 7 -8.98 20.28 37.50
CA ILE A 7 -9.14 19.38 36.36
C ILE A 7 -10.20 18.35 36.70
N SER A 8 -11.12 18.06 35.79
CA SER A 8 -11.98 16.89 35.92
C SER A 8 -11.90 15.92 34.76
N TYR A 9 -11.70 14.63 35.03
CA TYR A 9 -11.73 13.53 34.07
C TYR A 9 -12.98 12.67 34.25
N SER A 10 -13.75 12.41 33.19
CA SER A 10 -14.89 11.47 33.26
C SER A 10 -14.84 10.38 32.20
N SER A 11 -15.21 9.14 32.57
CA SER A 11 -15.31 7.98 31.67
C SER A 11 -16.50 7.07 32.03
N THR A 12 -17.14 6.47 31.02
CA THR A 12 -18.25 5.52 31.23
C THR A 12 -17.80 4.19 31.83
N ASP A 13 -16.48 3.92 31.83
CA ASP A 13 -15.89 2.75 32.48
C ASP A 13 -15.47 3.09 33.93
N LYS A 14 -16.24 2.60 34.89
CA LYS A 14 -16.03 2.85 36.32
C LYS A 14 -14.72 2.26 36.84
N VAL A 15 -14.20 1.18 36.25
CA VAL A 15 -12.94 0.54 36.67
C VAL A 15 -11.76 1.44 36.32
N VAL A 16 -11.79 2.04 35.13
CA VAL A 16 -10.77 3.00 34.65
C VAL A 16 -10.74 4.25 35.53
N VAL A 17 -11.91 4.80 35.87
CA VAL A 17 -12.03 5.99 36.73
C VAL A 17 -11.39 5.77 38.10
N HIS A 18 -11.63 4.62 38.74
CA HIS A 18 -11.04 4.31 40.04
C HIS A 18 -9.52 4.12 39.95
N ARG A 19 -9.02 3.51 38.88
CA ARG A 19 -7.59 3.20 38.73
C ARG A 19 -6.75 4.44 38.41
N VAL A 20 -7.25 5.33 37.55
CA VAL A 20 -6.61 6.62 37.25
C VAL A 20 -6.59 7.51 38.50
N ALA A 21 -7.67 7.50 39.30
CA ALA A 21 -7.71 8.25 40.55
C ALA A 21 -6.67 7.77 41.56
N GLN A 22 -6.40 6.46 41.61
CA GLN A 22 -5.36 5.90 42.48
C GLN A 22 -3.96 6.31 42.05
N ILE A 23 -3.63 6.22 40.75
CA ILE A 23 -2.31 6.63 40.21
C ILE A 23 -2.03 8.11 40.51
N LEU A 24 -3.04 8.97 40.37
CA LEU A 24 -2.94 10.39 40.67
C LEU A 24 -2.68 10.66 42.16
N LYS A 25 -3.33 9.91 43.06
CA LYS A 25 -3.07 9.99 44.50
C LYS A 25 -1.65 9.52 44.85
N ASP A 26 -1.21 8.41 44.26
CA ASP A 26 0.13 7.85 44.48
C ASP A 26 1.22 8.79 43.95
N SER A 27 0.89 9.62 42.94
CA SER A 27 1.74 10.68 42.40
C SER A 27 1.71 11.99 43.21
N GLY A 28 1.00 12.01 44.34
CA GLY A 28 0.98 13.12 45.30
C GLY A 28 0.02 14.27 44.97
N PHE A 29 -0.96 14.05 44.09
CA PHE A 29 -2.00 15.03 43.80
C PHE A 29 -3.17 14.94 44.78
N ASP A 30 -3.82 16.07 45.06
CA ASP A 30 -5.10 16.10 45.77
C ASP A 30 -6.23 15.73 44.81
N VAL A 31 -6.81 14.53 45.00
CA VAL A 31 -7.80 13.94 44.09
C VAL A 31 -9.15 13.72 44.78
N TRP A 32 -10.21 14.22 44.17
CA TRP A 32 -11.60 13.97 44.54
C TRP A 32 -12.28 13.06 43.52
N LEU A 33 -13.03 12.06 43.98
CA LEU A 33 -13.73 11.11 43.11
C LEU A 33 -15.25 11.21 43.35
N ASP A 34 -16.01 11.45 42.29
CA ASP A 34 -17.48 11.40 42.31
C ASP A 34 -17.98 10.53 41.15
N LYS A 35 -18.50 9.33 41.46
CA LYS A 35 -19.00 8.32 40.52
C LYS A 35 -18.02 7.99 39.38
N ASP A 36 -18.22 8.62 38.23
CA ASP A 36 -17.50 8.46 36.97
C ASP A 36 -16.55 9.63 36.68
N LYS A 37 -16.40 10.57 37.62
CA LYS A 37 -15.61 11.80 37.50
C LYS A 37 -14.50 11.87 38.55
N ILE A 38 -13.26 12.03 38.10
CA ILE A 38 -12.07 12.34 38.90
C ILE A 38 -11.88 13.85 38.85
N THR A 39 -11.56 14.50 39.97
CA THR A 39 -11.19 15.92 40.01
C THR A 39 -9.83 16.08 40.70
N VAL A 40 -8.95 16.92 40.18
CA VAL A 40 -7.60 17.15 40.70
C VAL A 40 -7.31 18.64 40.84
N ASP A 41 -6.70 19.06 41.95
CA ASP A 41 -6.23 20.45 42.14
C ASP A 41 -4.89 20.61 41.44
N LEU A 42 -4.82 21.51 40.46
CA LEU A 42 -3.57 21.91 39.83
C LEU A 42 -3.11 23.27 40.36
N ASN A 43 -1.79 23.41 40.47
CA ASN A 43 -1.22 24.72 40.68
C ASN A 43 -1.38 25.60 39.42
N VAL A 44 -1.38 26.91 39.65
CA VAL A 44 -1.61 27.96 38.65
C VAL A 44 -0.66 27.87 37.45
N ALA A 45 0.61 27.54 37.70
CA ALA A 45 1.63 27.47 36.66
C ALA A 45 1.39 26.29 35.70
N MET A 46 0.99 25.12 36.23
CA MET A 46 0.62 23.97 35.42
C MET A 46 -0.65 24.23 34.61
N ALA A 47 -1.66 24.85 35.23
CA ALA A 47 -2.89 25.19 34.53
C ALA A 47 -2.67 26.15 33.36
N LYS A 48 -1.85 27.19 33.58
CA LYS A 48 -1.49 28.16 32.54
C LYS A 48 -0.68 27.50 31.42
N ALA A 49 0.25 26.60 31.75
CA ALA A 49 1.02 25.85 30.76
C ALA A 49 0.14 24.91 29.91
N ILE A 50 -0.85 24.25 30.51
CA ILE A 50 -1.81 23.40 29.77
C ILE A 50 -2.68 24.24 28.83
N ASP A 51 -3.13 25.41 29.29
CA ASP A 51 -4.00 26.29 28.51
C ASP A 51 -3.26 26.98 27.34
N GLU A 52 -2.01 27.41 27.57
CA GLU A 52 -1.17 28.05 26.54
C GLU A 52 -0.66 27.06 25.49
N ALA A 53 -0.45 25.79 25.87
CA ALA A 53 0.07 24.76 24.98
C ALA A 53 -1.01 23.99 24.20
N ASP A 54 -2.31 24.19 24.52
CA ASP A 54 -3.41 23.34 24.04
C ASP A 54 -3.08 21.83 24.22
N ALA A 55 -2.35 21.51 25.30
CA ALA A 55 -1.68 20.23 25.47
C ALA A 55 -2.59 19.14 26.07
N VAL A 56 -2.49 17.93 25.53
CA VAL A 56 -3.17 16.73 26.03
C VAL A 56 -2.40 16.16 27.22
N ILE A 57 -3.06 16.00 28.37
CA ILE A 57 -2.50 15.24 29.49
C ILE A 57 -2.63 13.75 29.19
N VAL A 58 -1.51 13.07 28.98
CA VAL A 58 -1.47 11.61 28.75
C VAL A 58 -1.13 10.92 30.07
N PHE A 59 -2.08 10.19 30.64
CA PHE A 59 -1.81 9.26 31.73
C PHE A 59 -1.26 7.96 31.16
N ILE A 60 -0.03 7.60 31.55
CA ILE A 60 0.61 6.35 31.14
C ILE A 60 0.22 5.28 32.17
N SER A 61 -0.45 4.22 31.72
CA SER A 61 -0.76 3.02 32.51
C SER A 61 -0.28 1.80 31.74
N GLU A 62 0.49 0.93 32.39
CA GLU A 62 1.04 -0.30 31.78
C GLU A 62 0.02 -1.45 31.66
N ALA A 63 -1.23 -1.27 32.08
CA ALA A 63 -2.23 -2.35 32.04
C ALA A 63 -3.04 -2.36 30.74
N TYR A 64 -2.64 -3.24 29.80
CA TYR A 64 -3.39 -3.87 28.70
C TYR A 64 -4.22 -3.00 27.74
N GLY A 65 -3.71 -2.87 26.52
CA GLY A 65 -4.44 -3.06 25.24
C GLY A 65 -5.70 -2.26 24.89
N LEU A 66 -6.07 -1.20 25.60
CA LEU A 66 -7.31 -0.46 25.33
C LEU A 66 -7.07 1.05 25.34
N SER A 67 -7.37 1.70 24.20
CA SER A 67 -7.43 3.16 24.15
C SER A 67 -8.80 3.65 24.64
N HIS A 68 -8.82 4.38 25.76
CA HIS A 68 -10.04 4.88 26.38
C HIS A 68 -10.19 6.40 26.15
N TYR A 69 -11.41 6.84 25.88
CA TYR A 69 -11.71 8.26 25.64
C TYR A 69 -12.41 8.84 26.88
N GLY A 70 -11.94 9.99 27.34
CA GLY A 70 -12.57 10.77 28.42
C GLY A 70 -12.59 12.26 28.10
N LYS A 71 -13.17 13.05 29.00
CA LYS A 71 -13.22 14.52 28.91
C LYS A 71 -12.43 15.13 30.06
N LEU A 72 -11.56 16.08 29.76
CA LEU A 72 -10.81 16.89 30.72
C LEU A 72 -11.45 18.27 30.82
N GLU A 73 -11.92 18.67 31.99
CA GLU A 73 -12.49 20.00 32.22
C GLU A 73 -11.53 20.83 33.06
N LEU A 74 -10.99 21.94 32.53
CA LEU A 74 -10.32 22.97 33.31
C LEU A 74 -11.35 23.95 33.84
N ASN A 75 -11.48 24.05 35.16
CA ASN A 75 -12.33 25.02 35.83
C ASN A 75 -11.47 26.06 36.55
N TYR A 76 -11.56 27.32 36.13
CA TYR A 76 -10.87 28.44 36.75
C TYR A 76 -11.74 29.05 37.86
N ALA A 77 -11.28 28.96 39.11
CA ALA A 77 -12.10 29.28 40.28
C ALA A 77 -12.55 30.76 40.37
N ASN A 78 -11.82 31.69 39.75
CA ASN A 78 -12.03 33.13 39.96
C ASN A 78 -12.88 33.83 38.88
N ASP A 79 -13.03 33.24 37.69
CA ASP A 79 -13.68 33.90 36.54
C ASP A 79 -14.79 33.05 35.88
N LYS A 80 -15.11 31.88 36.45
CA LYS A 80 -16.10 30.91 35.95
C LYS A 80 -15.81 30.41 34.53
N ARG A 81 -14.61 30.61 33.99
CA ARG A 81 -14.23 30.07 32.67
C ARG A 81 -14.06 28.56 32.77
N LYS A 82 -14.57 27.85 31.76
CA LYS A 82 -14.48 26.41 31.61
C LYS A 82 -13.91 26.08 30.24
N LYS A 83 -12.89 25.23 30.19
CA LYS A 83 -12.32 24.74 28.92
C LYS A 83 -12.29 23.21 28.96
N ILE A 84 -12.87 22.57 27.95
CA ILE A 84 -13.05 21.12 27.90
C ILE A 84 -12.21 20.54 26.77
N PHE A 85 -11.40 19.53 27.07
CA PHE A 85 -10.55 18.84 26.11
C PHE A 85 -10.94 17.35 26.03
N PRO A 86 -11.02 16.76 24.84
CA PRO A 86 -11.07 15.31 24.71
C PRO A 86 -9.69 14.73 25.06
N VAL A 87 -9.66 13.71 25.92
CA VAL A 87 -8.42 13.02 26.30
C VAL A 87 -8.51 11.57 25.89
N ARG A 88 -7.43 11.07 25.27
CA ARG A 88 -7.25 9.66 24.95
C ARG A 88 -6.22 9.06 25.91
N LEU A 89 -6.65 8.15 26.77
CA LEU A 89 -5.74 7.25 27.48
C LEU A 89 -5.31 6.16 26.49
N THR A 90 -4.01 5.99 26.31
CA THR A 90 -3.46 4.92 25.47
C THR A 90 -2.53 4.06 26.30
N THR A 91 -2.67 2.75 26.16
CA THR A 91 -1.71 1.77 26.70
C THR A 91 -0.87 1.31 25.52
N VAL A 92 0.43 1.61 25.47
CA VAL A 92 1.29 1.03 24.43
C VAL A 92 2.70 0.75 24.96
N PRO A 93 3.26 -0.44 24.69
CA PRO A 93 4.70 -0.65 24.65
C PRO A 93 5.20 -0.35 23.22
N VAL A 94 5.31 0.92 22.82
CA VAL A 94 5.91 1.34 21.53
C VAL A 94 6.73 2.65 21.74
N PRO A 95 7.85 2.86 21.01
CA PRO A 95 8.90 3.81 21.38
C PRO A 95 8.48 5.28 21.39
N ILE A 96 8.98 6.01 22.39
CA ILE A 96 8.70 7.42 22.72
C ILE A 96 9.10 8.42 21.60
N ALA A 97 9.78 7.98 20.53
CA ALA A 97 10.27 8.85 19.46
C ALA A 97 9.17 9.56 18.65
N ASP A 98 7.96 8.99 18.57
CA ASP A 98 6.91 9.51 17.68
C ASP A 98 5.94 10.52 18.33
N PHE A 99 6.09 10.81 19.63
CA PHE A 99 5.25 11.80 20.32
C PHE A 99 5.82 13.23 20.32
N LEU A 100 7.06 13.42 19.85
CA LEU A 100 7.78 14.68 19.92
C LEU A 100 7.51 15.59 18.71
N THR A 101 6.27 16.04 18.54
CA THR A 101 6.00 17.22 17.70
C THR A 101 5.20 18.28 18.45
N ALA A 102 5.76 18.76 19.57
CA ALA A 102 5.54 20.11 20.08
C ALA A 102 6.54 20.42 21.21
N GLY A 103 7.43 21.40 20.99
CA GLY A 103 8.21 22.04 22.05
C GLY A 103 9.66 21.54 22.21
N LYS A 104 10.61 22.33 21.69
CA LYS A 104 12.06 22.14 21.83
C LYS A 104 12.48 22.00 23.31
N LEU A 105 13.10 20.88 23.67
CA LEU A 105 14.28 20.83 24.54
C LEU A 105 14.91 19.42 24.48
N PHE A 106 16.25 19.38 24.57
CA PHE A 106 17.14 18.21 24.71
C PHE A 106 17.71 17.57 23.44
N THR A 107 18.94 17.99 23.13
CA THR A 107 19.96 17.19 22.44
C THR A 107 20.74 16.34 23.45
N ASN A 108 21.14 15.14 23.00
CA ASN A 108 22.08 14.17 23.59
C ASN A 108 21.52 13.09 24.53
N LEU A 109 21.09 11.97 23.94
CA LEU A 109 21.21 10.64 24.54
C LEU A 109 21.84 9.70 23.50
N THR A 110 22.91 8.99 23.88
CA THR A 110 23.67 8.09 22.99
C THR A 110 22.97 6.74 22.79
N PRO A 111 23.21 6.02 21.67
CA PRO A 111 22.35 4.90 21.23
C PRO A 111 22.40 3.59 22.03
N ASP A 112 23.35 3.41 22.95
CA ASP A 112 23.50 2.15 23.69
C ASP A 112 22.87 2.23 25.08
N VAL A 113 21.72 1.55 25.26
CA VAL A 113 21.33 0.68 26.40
C VAL A 113 19.83 0.36 26.24
N TRP A 114 19.49 -0.75 25.59
CA TRP A 114 18.09 -1.20 25.41
C TRP A 114 17.69 -2.42 26.26
N ASN A 115 18.50 -2.84 27.24
CA ASN A 115 18.34 -4.16 27.86
C ASN A 115 18.12 -4.21 29.40
N SER A 116 17.79 -3.11 30.09
CA SER A 116 17.32 -3.23 31.49
C SER A 116 16.34 -2.13 31.91
N GLU A 117 15.23 -2.53 32.50
CA GLU A 117 14.14 -1.70 33.04
C GLU A 117 14.61 -0.76 34.16
N GLU A 118 15.48 -1.23 35.06
CA GLU A 118 16.06 -0.42 36.15
C GLU A 118 16.80 0.83 35.65
N LYS A 119 17.66 0.68 34.62
CA LYS A 119 18.40 1.82 34.06
C LYS A 119 17.50 2.84 33.35
N ARG A 120 16.36 2.41 32.80
CA ARG A 120 15.36 3.32 32.21
C ARG A 120 14.65 4.13 33.28
N MET A 121 14.30 3.50 34.41
CA MET A 121 13.67 4.17 35.55
C MET A 121 14.63 5.13 36.26
N GLU A 122 15.92 4.78 36.34
CA GLU A 122 16.96 5.64 36.93
C GLU A 122 17.18 6.92 36.10
N GLN A 123 17.25 6.80 34.76
CA GLN A 123 17.36 7.97 33.87
C GLN A 123 16.09 8.83 33.84
N LEU A 124 14.90 8.23 33.89
CA LEU A 124 13.64 8.97 33.94
C LEU A 124 13.48 9.75 35.26
N SER A 125 13.87 9.14 36.38
CA SER A 125 13.91 9.77 37.70
C SER A 125 14.89 10.96 37.74
N GLU A 126 16.06 10.81 37.12
CA GLU A 126 17.06 11.87 37.05
C GLU A 126 16.60 13.01 36.13
N LEU A 127 15.90 12.71 35.04
CA LEU A 127 15.28 13.72 34.15
C LEU A 127 14.18 14.51 34.87
N ILE A 128 13.35 13.84 35.67
CA ILE A 128 12.30 14.47 36.48
C ILE A 128 12.93 15.35 37.58
N LYS A 129 14.05 14.93 38.18
CA LYS A 129 14.84 15.75 39.12
C LYS A 129 15.43 16.99 38.45
N GLN A 130 16.01 16.86 37.26
CA GLN A 130 16.59 17.98 36.51
C GLN A 130 15.52 19.00 36.09
N LEU A 131 14.35 18.54 35.62
CA LEU A 131 13.19 19.38 35.34
C LEU A 131 12.70 20.13 36.59
N ARG A 132 12.68 19.46 37.75
CA ARG A 132 12.30 20.09 39.03
C ARG A 132 13.30 21.15 39.48
N THR A 133 14.59 20.92 39.25
CA THR A 133 15.67 21.84 39.64
C THR A 133 15.72 23.08 38.74
N SER A 134 15.49 22.92 37.43
CA SER A 134 15.44 24.05 36.51
C SER A 134 14.21 24.94 36.76
N LEU A 135 13.05 24.34 37.05
CA LEU A 135 11.80 25.04 37.38
C LEU A 135 11.80 25.76 38.74
N GLN A 136 12.68 25.37 39.67
CA GLN A 136 12.86 26.06 40.96
C GLN A 136 13.84 27.23 40.90
N SER A 137 14.62 27.36 39.81
CA SER A 137 15.71 28.34 39.69
C SER A 137 15.37 29.58 38.84
N THR A 138 14.18 29.67 38.26
CA THR A 138 13.78 30.82 37.44
C THR A 138 13.39 32.02 38.32
N PRO A 139 14.10 33.17 38.26
CA PRO A 139 13.76 34.33 39.09
C PRO A 139 12.45 34.96 38.61
N GLN A 140 11.56 35.24 39.57
CA GLN A 140 10.43 36.15 39.35
C GLN A 140 10.96 37.51 38.90
N THR A 141 10.59 37.94 37.70
CA THR A 141 10.72 39.34 37.30
C THR A 141 9.32 39.90 37.15
N SER A 142 8.89 40.63 38.18
CA SER A 142 7.69 41.45 38.20
C SER A 142 7.87 42.63 37.23
N VAL A 143 6.98 42.75 36.24
CA VAL A 143 6.82 43.99 35.47
C VAL A 143 5.47 44.59 35.84
N THR A 144 5.52 45.75 36.48
CA THR A 144 4.39 46.61 36.86
C THR A 144 3.76 47.24 35.61
N LEU A 145 2.43 47.23 35.58
CA LEU A 145 1.58 48.00 34.65
C LEU A 145 1.58 49.48 35.05
N GLU A 146 1.77 50.37 34.08
CA GLU A 146 1.31 51.76 34.15
C GLU A 146 0.41 52.10 32.95
N THR A 147 -0.57 52.95 33.26
CA THR A 147 -1.84 53.26 32.62
C THR A 147 -1.74 54.43 31.62
N ASP A 148 -2.49 54.39 30.50
CA ASP A 148 -3.70 55.21 30.26
C ASP A 148 -4.17 55.11 28.77
N PRO A 149 -5.47 55.15 28.46
CA PRO A 149 -6.03 55.04 27.12
C PRO A 149 -6.28 56.41 26.45
N SER A 150 -6.52 56.38 25.14
CA SER A 150 -6.96 57.48 24.25
C SER A 150 -5.87 58.42 23.70
N SER A 151 -5.47 58.20 22.43
CA SER A 151 -5.47 59.26 21.40
C SER A 151 -5.03 58.74 20.00
N LEU A 152 -5.76 59.20 18.97
CA LEU A 152 -5.37 59.43 17.57
C LEU A 152 -5.18 58.20 16.66
N GLN A 153 -6.13 57.89 15.78
CA GLN A 153 -6.46 58.47 14.46
C GLN A 153 -5.80 57.78 13.27
N ILE A 154 -6.66 57.56 12.28
CA ILE A 154 -6.50 56.85 11.00
C ILE A 154 -5.40 57.45 10.13
N THR A 155 -4.56 56.60 9.52
CA THR A 155 -4.14 56.73 8.10
C THR A 155 -3.63 55.40 7.56
N SER A 156 -4.27 54.89 6.51
CA SER A 156 -3.67 53.98 5.53
C SER A 156 -2.91 54.78 4.47
N PRO A 157 -1.78 54.27 3.94
CA PRO A 157 -1.74 54.04 2.50
C PRO A 157 -1.12 52.70 2.08
N SER A 158 -1.50 52.37 0.86
CA SER A 158 -1.49 51.12 0.11
C SER A 158 -0.21 50.76 -0.64
N LEU A 159 -0.03 49.45 -0.87
CA LEU A 159 0.60 48.75 -2.03
C LEU A 159 2.15 48.76 -2.09
N THR A 160 2.86 47.63 -2.19
CA THR A 160 2.76 46.57 -3.22
C THR A 160 3.51 45.27 -2.80
N SER A 161 2.96 44.11 -3.23
CA SER A 161 3.66 42.86 -3.66
C SER A 161 4.60 42.15 -2.66
N SER A 162 4.48 40.87 -2.27
CA SER A 162 3.88 39.68 -2.90
C SER A 162 3.84 38.52 -1.89
N ALA A 163 2.67 37.99 -1.55
CA ALA A 163 2.47 36.60 -1.10
C ALA A 163 0.97 36.33 -0.99
N SER A 164 0.47 35.34 -1.74
CA SER A 164 -0.91 34.86 -1.67
C SER A 164 -1.28 34.42 -0.24
N PRO A 165 -2.41 34.85 0.32
CA PRO A 165 -2.89 34.31 1.59
C PRO A 165 -3.67 33.02 1.32
N TYR A 166 -3.12 31.89 1.74
CA TYR A 166 -3.93 30.72 2.08
C TYR A 166 -4.82 31.11 3.25
N ILE A 167 -6.08 31.44 2.97
CA ILE A 167 -7.11 31.56 3.99
C ILE A 167 -7.43 30.12 4.43
N THR A 168 -6.69 29.61 5.43
CA THR A 168 -7.14 28.48 6.24
C THR A 168 -8.30 28.95 7.09
N HIS A 169 -9.53 28.76 6.61
CA HIS A 169 -10.67 28.68 7.51
C HIS A 169 -10.56 27.36 8.31
N LYS A 170 -9.85 27.41 9.44
CA LYS A 170 -10.00 26.42 10.50
C LYS A 170 -11.38 26.68 11.14
N ILE A 171 -12.42 26.02 10.66
CA ILE A 171 -13.57 25.77 11.52
C ILE A 171 -13.09 24.73 12.53
N SER A 172 -13.05 25.12 13.80
CA SER A 172 -12.61 24.20 14.85
C SER A 172 -13.66 23.12 15.05
N PHE A 173 -13.23 21.90 15.40
CA PHE A 173 -14.11 20.76 15.75
C PHE A 173 -15.15 21.11 16.85
N ALA A 174 -14.92 22.20 17.61
CA ALA A 174 -15.82 22.72 18.62
C ALA A 174 -16.99 23.55 18.04
N GLU A 175 -16.77 24.34 16.99
CA GLU A 175 -17.83 25.15 16.35
C GLU A 175 -18.87 24.28 15.61
N ALA A 176 -18.46 23.10 15.12
CA ALA A 176 -19.37 22.12 14.52
C ALA A 176 -20.25 21.40 15.56
N LEU A 177 -19.83 21.33 16.82
CA LEU A 177 -20.61 20.71 17.91
C LEU A 177 -21.70 21.63 18.45
N ASP A 178 -21.49 22.96 18.41
CA ASP A 178 -22.47 23.97 18.83
C ASP A 178 -23.67 24.07 17.88
N ASN A 179 -23.52 23.64 16.63
CA ASN A 179 -24.60 23.61 15.63
C ASN A 179 -25.54 22.38 15.71
N ARG A 180 -25.38 21.52 16.72
CA ARG A 180 -26.27 20.35 16.92
C ARG A 180 -27.73 20.70 17.23
N SER A 181 -28.03 21.96 17.58
CA SER A 181 -29.34 22.36 18.11
C SER A 181 -30.25 23.19 17.17
N SER A 182 -29.86 23.48 15.93
CA SER A 182 -30.60 24.46 15.10
C SER A 182 -31.09 23.99 13.71
N SER A 183 -30.71 22.82 13.19
CA SER A 183 -31.17 22.39 11.85
C SER A 183 -31.38 20.88 11.71
N ASN A 184 -32.42 20.34 12.37
CA ASN A 184 -32.84 18.94 12.21
C ASN A 184 -33.69 18.70 10.95
N ASN A 185 -33.53 19.49 9.88
CA ASN A 185 -34.26 19.24 8.64
C ASN A 185 -33.47 18.29 7.75
N ARG A 186 -33.99 17.07 7.54
CA ARG A 186 -33.37 16.04 6.69
C ARG A 186 -33.10 16.55 5.26
N GLN A 187 -33.93 17.48 4.77
CA GLN A 187 -33.73 18.14 3.47
C GLN A 187 -32.43 18.96 3.42
N ASP A 188 -31.99 19.55 4.53
CA ASP A 188 -30.76 20.35 4.57
C ASP A 188 -29.51 19.44 4.52
N ILE A 189 -29.58 18.25 5.14
CA ILE A 189 -28.48 17.27 5.15
C ILE A 189 -28.29 16.64 3.77
N ASP A 190 -29.37 16.23 3.11
CA ASP A 190 -29.31 15.68 1.74
C ASP A 190 -28.82 16.75 0.75
N ALA A 191 -29.20 18.02 0.96
CA ALA A 191 -28.71 19.14 0.17
C ALA A 191 -27.20 19.38 0.38
N GLN A 192 -26.69 19.30 1.62
CA GLN A 192 -25.26 19.38 1.91
C GLN A 192 -24.49 18.26 1.20
N PHE A 193 -24.98 17.02 1.29
CA PHE A 193 -24.37 15.91 0.56
C PHE A 193 -24.35 16.15 -0.96
N ALA A 194 -25.46 16.59 -1.54
CA ALA A 194 -25.55 16.89 -2.97
C ALA A 194 -24.59 18.01 -3.39
N GLN A 195 -24.44 19.07 -2.57
CA GLN A 195 -23.45 20.11 -2.81
C GLN A 195 -22.01 19.56 -2.77
N GLY A 196 -21.72 18.64 -1.84
CA GLY A 196 -20.42 17.96 -1.79
C GLY A 196 -20.12 17.18 -3.07
N VAL A 197 -21.12 16.45 -3.60
CA VAL A 197 -20.99 15.75 -4.89
C VAL A 197 -20.76 16.74 -6.03
N ALA A 198 -21.53 17.84 -6.08
CA ALA A 198 -21.39 18.86 -7.10
C ALA A 198 -19.99 19.48 -7.11
N TYR A 199 -19.44 19.86 -5.95
CA TYR A 199 -18.07 20.35 -5.83
C TYR A 199 -17.02 19.31 -6.20
N SER A 200 -17.24 18.03 -5.87
CA SER A 200 -16.30 16.96 -6.21
C SER A 200 -16.20 16.73 -7.73
N ASN A 201 -17.31 16.92 -8.45
CA ASN A 201 -17.40 16.65 -9.89
C ASN A 201 -17.28 17.90 -10.77
N GLY A 202 -17.50 19.09 -10.21
CA GLY A 202 -17.67 20.32 -10.99
C GLY A 202 -19.05 20.45 -11.64
N ASP A 203 -20.07 19.78 -11.10
CA ASP A 203 -21.42 19.75 -11.68
C ASP A 203 -22.16 21.05 -11.34
N GLY A 204 -22.14 22.02 -12.25
CA GLY A 204 -22.81 23.32 -12.06
C GLY A 204 -22.10 24.28 -11.08
N VAL A 205 -20.94 23.89 -10.56
CA VAL A 205 -20.05 24.71 -9.71
C VAL A 205 -18.59 24.47 -10.10
N GLU A 206 -17.70 25.38 -9.74
CA GLU A 206 -16.25 25.15 -9.90
C GLU A 206 -15.82 23.94 -9.05
N GLN A 207 -15.14 22.98 -9.67
CA GLN A 207 -14.66 21.79 -9.00
C GLN A 207 -13.71 22.16 -7.86
N SER A 208 -13.94 21.63 -6.67
CA SER A 208 -13.14 21.92 -5.49
C SER A 208 -13.21 20.79 -4.47
N ASP A 209 -12.12 20.04 -4.33
CA ASP A 209 -12.05 18.96 -3.34
C ASP A 209 -12.15 19.49 -1.89
N THR A 210 -11.64 20.69 -1.59
CA THR A 210 -11.76 21.27 -0.25
C THR A 210 -13.21 21.61 0.10
N LYS A 211 -13.96 22.24 -0.83
CA LYS A 211 -15.38 22.53 -0.60
C LYS A 211 -16.22 21.25 -0.57
N ALA A 212 -15.87 20.26 -1.39
CA ALA A 212 -16.50 18.94 -1.32
C ALA A 212 -16.29 18.29 0.05
N PHE A 213 -15.08 18.38 0.61
CA PHE A 213 -14.76 17.87 1.93
C PHE A 213 -15.60 18.55 3.02
N GLU A 214 -15.67 19.89 3.01
CA GLU A 214 -16.48 20.65 3.96
C GLU A 214 -17.94 20.22 3.94
N LYS A 215 -18.52 20.07 2.74
CA LYS A 215 -19.92 19.66 2.58
C LYS A 215 -20.19 18.21 2.96
N PHE A 216 -19.27 17.31 2.67
CA PHE A 216 -19.39 15.94 3.18
C PHE A 216 -19.19 15.89 4.70
N TRP A 217 -18.32 16.73 5.28
CA TRP A 217 -18.14 16.83 6.73
C TRP A 217 -19.40 17.32 7.43
N GLU A 218 -20.03 18.38 6.91
CA GLU A 218 -21.31 18.88 7.41
C GLU A 218 -22.37 17.76 7.41
N ALA A 219 -22.59 17.09 6.28
CA ALA A 219 -23.58 16.03 6.17
C ALA A 219 -23.24 14.80 7.05
N ALA A 220 -21.97 14.40 7.11
CA ALA A 220 -21.50 13.28 7.93
C ALA A 220 -21.58 13.57 9.44
N SER A 221 -21.58 14.84 9.85
CA SER A 221 -21.80 15.25 11.25
C SER A 221 -23.23 14.92 11.72
N PHE A 222 -24.15 14.69 10.79
CA PHE A 222 -25.50 14.19 11.00
C PHE A 222 -25.67 12.73 10.54
N GLU A 223 -24.59 11.93 10.60
CA GLU A 223 -24.59 10.48 10.33
C GLU A 223 -25.03 10.10 8.90
N HIS A 224 -24.91 11.01 7.92
CA HIS A 224 -25.23 10.69 6.53
C HIS A 224 -24.22 9.68 5.94
N LYS A 225 -24.59 8.39 5.88
CA LYS A 225 -23.69 7.27 5.50
C LYS A 225 -22.93 7.45 4.19
N SER A 226 -23.52 8.08 3.17
CA SER A 226 -22.82 8.30 1.89
C SER A 226 -21.80 9.44 1.98
N ALA A 227 -22.04 10.41 2.87
CA ALA A 227 -21.09 11.48 3.15
C ALA A 227 -19.90 10.94 3.96
N GLU A 228 -20.18 10.10 4.97
CA GLU A 228 -19.15 9.36 5.71
C GLU A 228 -18.29 8.50 4.79
N TYR A 229 -18.91 7.75 3.86
CA TYR A 229 -18.18 6.99 2.85
C TYR A 229 -17.28 7.89 1.98
N ASN A 230 -17.79 9.05 1.52
CA ASN A 230 -17.01 9.98 0.72
C ASN A 230 -15.85 10.61 1.51
N LEU A 231 -16.04 10.97 2.79
CA LEU A 231 -14.94 11.41 3.66
C LEU A 231 -13.87 10.34 3.78
N GLY A 232 -14.27 9.07 3.96
CA GLY A 232 -13.34 7.94 3.97
C GLY A 232 -12.49 7.89 2.70
N ARG A 233 -13.11 8.11 1.52
CA ARG A 233 -12.40 8.17 0.24
C ARG A 233 -11.47 9.37 0.12
N MET A 234 -11.89 10.52 0.63
CA MET A 234 -11.08 11.74 0.56
C MET A 234 -9.82 11.62 1.40
N TYR A 235 -9.93 11.10 2.63
CA TYR A 235 -8.77 10.79 3.45
C TYR A 235 -7.89 9.71 2.81
N ARG A 236 -8.46 8.65 2.21
CA ARG A 236 -7.68 7.60 1.55
C ARG A 236 -6.90 8.09 0.32
N LEU A 237 -7.39 9.12 -0.35
CA LEU A 237 -6.83 9.61 -1.62
C LEU A 237 -6.10 10.95 -1.48
N GLY A 238 -6.08 11.55 -0.29
CA GLY A 238 -5.54 12.89 -0.09
C GLY A 238 -6.28 13.99 -0.87
N LYS A 239 -7.59 13.83 -1.10
CA LYS A 239 -8.39 14.79 -1.87
C LYS A 239 -8.99 15.85 -0.96
N GLY A 240 -8.56 17.10 -1.09
CA GLY A 240 -9.06 18.22 -0.28
C GLY A 240 -8.55 18.22 1.17
N VAL A 241 -7.93 17.12 1.62
CA VAL A 241 -7.28 16.92 2.92
C VAL A 241 -6.03 16.06 2.75
N PRO A 242 -5.04 16.11 3.67
CA PRO A 242 -3.90 15.20 3.63
C PRO A 242 -4.34 13.72 3.70
N GLU A 243 -3.60 12.87 2.98
CA GLU A 243 -3.83 11.42 2.99
C GLU A 243 -3.70 10.87 4.42
N ASN A 244 -4.67 10.07 4.84
CA ASN A 244 -4.70 9.44 6.16
C ASN A 244 -5.57 8.19 6.16
N ASP A 245 -4.93 7.02 6.00
CA ASP A 245 -5.64 5.74 5.99
C ASP A 245 -6.37 5.42 7.31
N ALA A 246 -5.87 5.90 8.46
CA ALA A 246 -6.51 5.65 9.76
C ALA A 246 -7.83 6.43 9.91
N GLU A 247 -7.87 7.69 9.47
CA GLU A 247 -9.12 8.45 9.39
C GLU A 247 -10.04 7.89 8.31
N ALA A 248 -9.50 7.41 7.18
CA ALA A 248 -10.29 6.73 6.17
C ALA A 248 -11.03 5.51 6.75
N VAL A 249 -10.33 4.64 7.49
CA VAL A 249 -10.94 3.50 8.20
C VAL A 249 -12.04 3.96 9.15
N ARG A 250 -11.81 5.03 9.92
CA ARG A 250 -12.78 5.53 10.89
C ARG A 250 -14.09 5.93 10.21
N TRP A 251 -14.00 6.66 9.11
CA TRP A 251 -15.16 7.09 8.34
C TRP A 251 -15.84 5.94 7.59
N TYR A 252 -15.06 5.05 6.97
CA TYR A 252 -15.62 3.85 6.37
C TYR A 252 -16.33 2.97 7.39
N ARG A 253 -15.80 2.82 8.60
CA ARG A 253 -16.44 2.05 9.68
C ARG A 253 -17.82 2.59 10.04
N LYS A 254 -17.93 3.90 10.27
CA LYS A 254 -19.24 4.53 10.55
C LYS A 254 -20.25 4.23 9.44
N ALA A 255 -19.87 4.47 8.18
CA ALA A 255 -20.74 4.19 7.04
C ALA A 255 -21.07 2.70 6.90
N ALA A 256 -20.10 1.82 7.16
CA ALA A 256 -20.22 0.37 7.06
C ALA A 256 -21.14 -0.23 8.12
N GLU A 257 -21.07 0.29 9.35
CA GLU A 257 -21.95 -0.06 10.47
C GLU A 257 -23.40 0.35 10.17
N GLN A 258 -23.61 1.43 9.40
CA GLN A 258 -24.92 1.85 8.87
C GLN A 258 -25.38 1.09 7.61
N GLY A 259 -24.64 0.06 7.17
CA GLY A 259 -25.00 -0.75 6.01
C GLY A 259 -24.67 -0.12 4.66
N HIS A 260 -23.73 0.82 4.56
CA HIS A 260 -23.26 1.30 3.26
C HIS A 260 -22.35 0.25 2.60
N SER A 261 -22.85 -0.48 1.60
CA SER A 261 -22.14 -1.58 0.94
C SER A 261 -20.76 -1.21 0.38
N GLY A 262 -20.64 -0.02 -0.21
CA GLY A 262 -19.34 0.50 -0.68
C GLY A 262 -18.32 0.71 0.44
N ALA A 263 -18.75 1.17 1.62
CA ALA A 263 -17.88 1.40 2.76
C ALA A 263 -17.47 0.07 3.43
N GLN A 264 -18.40 -0.88 3.49
CA GLN A 264 -18.10 -2.25 3.91
C GLN A 264 -17.06 -2.90 3.00
N ASN A 265 -17.19 -2.74 1.67
CA ASN A 265 -16.17 -3.22 0.73
C ASN A 265 -14.81 -2.54 0.94
N GLU A 266 -14.77 -1.21 1.03
CA GLU A 266 -13.49 -0.50 1.23
C GLU A 266 -12.88 -0.89 2.58
N LEU A 267 -13.65 -0.97 3.66
CA LEU A 267 -13.17 -1.38 4.98
C LEU A 267 -12.61 -2.80 4.96
N GLY A 268 -13.25 -3.73 4.26
CA GLY A 268 -12.72 -5.07 4.04
C GLY A 268 -11.36 -5.04 3.33
N GLY A 269 -11.22 -4.18 2.32
CA GLY A 269 -9.95 -3.94 1.63
C GLY A 269 -8.86 -3.34 2.53
N MET A 270 -9.22 -2.41 3.43
CA MET A 270 -8.28 -1.82 4.39
C MET A 270 -7.74 -2.89 5.35
N TYR A 271 -8.61 -3.76 5.86
CA TYR A 271 -8.23 -4.90 6.72
C TYR A 271 -7.38 -5.95 5.98
N GLN A 272 -7.73 -6.31 4.75
CA GLN A 272 -6.97 -7.27 3.96
C GLN A 272 -5.52 -6.82 3.71
N ASN A 273 -5.31 -5.51 3.55
CA ASN A 273 -4.01 -4.94 3.19
C ASN A 273 -3.27 -4.28 4.37
N GLY A 274 -3.86 -4.25 5.57
CA GLY A 274 -3.28 -3.58 6.73
C GLY A 274 -3.11 -2.06 6.56
N LYS A 275 -4.00 -1.41 5.81
CA LYS A 275 -3.96 0.04 5.57
C LYS A 275 -4.76 0.78 6.62
N GLY A 276 -4.12 1.61 7.44
CA GLY A 276 -4.79 2.35 8.53
C GLY A 276 -5.29 1.48 9.70
N VAL A 277 -5.16 0.16 9.60
CA VAL A 277 -5.49 -0.87 10.60
C VAL A 277 -4.48 -1.99 10.54
N ILE A 278 -4.37 -2.76 11.63
CA ILE A 278 -3.64 -4.03 11.62
C ILE A 278 -4.31 -4.97 10.61
N GLN A 279 -3.51 -5.62 9.76
CA GLN A 279 -4.01 -6.56 8.77
C GLN A 279 -4.80 -7.69 9.45
N ASN A 280 -6.00 -7.97 8.96
CA ASN A 280 -6.86 -9.03 9.47
C ASN A 280 -7.79 -9.55 8.36
N ASP A 281 -7.49 -10.74 7.83
CA ASP A 281 -8.28 -11.33 6.75
C ASP A 281 -9.68 -11.80 7.21
N GLU A 282 -9.87 -12.14 8.49
CA GLU A 282 -11.19 -12.55 9.02
C GLU A 282 -12.15 -11.36 9.07
N GLU A 283 -11.67 -10.21 9.54
CA GLU A 283 -12.41 -8.94 9.47
C GLU A 283 -12.69 -8.53 8.01
N ALA A 284 -11.71 -8.73 7.12
CA ALA A 284 -11.92 -8.47 5.70
C ALA A 284 -13.07 -9.33 5.14
N VAL A 285 -13.08 -10.63 5.43
CA VAL A 285 -14.17 -11.54 5.05
C VAL A 285 -15.50 -11.09 5.62
N PHE A 286 -15.56 -10.71 6.90
CA PHE A 286 -16.78 -10.22 7.54
C PHE A 286 -17.39 -9.04 6.79
N TRP A 287 -16.59 -8.03 6.48
CA TRP A 287 -17.06 -6.83 5.78
C TRP A 287 -17.35 -7.06 4.29
N PHE A 288 -16.51 -7.84 3.60
CA PHE A 288 -16.79 -8.23 2.21
C PHE A 288 -18.08 -9.03 2.10
N LYS A 289 -18.34 -9.98 3.01
CA LYS A 289 -19.56 -10.78 3.02
C LYS A 289 -20.79 -9.89 3.20
N LYS A 290 -20.78 -8.98 4.18
CA LYS A 290 -21.90 -8.03 4.38
C LYS A 290 -22.20 -7.18 3.14
N ALA A 291 -21.16 -6.70 2.44
CA ALA A 291 -21.33 -5.94 1.21
C ALA A 291 -21.82 -6.83 0.05
N ALA A 292 -21.27 -8.04 -0.08
CA ALA A 292 -21.59 -8.98 -1.15
C ALA A 292 -23.04 -9.50 -1.08
N GLU A 293 -23.57 -9.65 0.14
CA GLU A 293 -24.97 -9.98 0.42
C GLU A 293 -25.95 -8.85 0.03
N GLN A 294 -25.45 -7.63 -0.19
CA GLN A 294 -26.19 -6.48 -0.72
C GLN A 294 -25.93 -6.27 -2.22
N ASP A 295 -25.52 -7.32 -2.93
CA ASP A 295 -25.22 -7.32 -4.37
C ASP A 295 -24.11 -6.36 -4.81
N HIS A 296 -23.22 -5.95 -3.90
CA HIS A 296 -22.06 -5.13 -4.25
C HIS A 296 -21.04 -5.94 -5.06
N ASP A 297 -20.94 -5.64 -6.36
CA ASP A 297 -20.20 -6.40 -7.37
C ASP A 297 -18.72 -6.67 -6.99
N LYS A 298 -17.99 -5.64 -6.53
CA LYS A 298 -16.58 -5.78 -6.12
C LYS A 298 -16.44 -6.60 -4.85
N ALA A 299 -17.43 -6.55 -3.96
CA ALA A 299 -17.40 -7.32 -2.73
C ALA A 299 -17.69 -8.80 -2.99
N GLN A 300 -18.60 -9.09 -3.93
CA GLN A 300 -18.83 -10.45 -4.43
C GLN A 300 -17.55 -11.03 -5.05
N PHE A 301 -16.85 -10.25 -5.87
CA PHE A 301 -15.52 -10.65 -6.38
C PHE A 301 -14.52 -10.91 -5.24
N ASN A 302 -14.40 -9.98 -4.29
CA ASN A 302 -13.47 -10.12 -3.17
C ASN A 302 -13.80 -11.34 -2.30
N MET A 303 -15.09 -11.61 -2.04
CA MET A 303 -15.51 -12.80 -1.30
C MET A 303 -15.14 -14.10 -2.04
N GLY A 304 -15.34 -14.13 -3.37
CA GLY A 304 -14.86 -15.23 -4.21
C GLY A 304 -13.35 -15.43 -4.08
N PHE A 305 -12.57 -14.34 -4.09
CA PHE A 305 -11.12 -14.39 -3.92
C PHE A 305 -10.69 -14.93 -2.55
N MET A 306 -11.34 -14.48 -1.46
CA MET A 306 -11.03 -14.95 -0.11
C MET A 306 -11.30 -16.46 0.03
N LEU A 307 -12.42 -16.95 -0.50
CA LEU A 307 -12.79 -18.37 -0.49
C LEU A 307 -11.89 -19.23 -1.37
N GLN A 308 -11.51 -18.75 -2.56
CA GLN A 308 -10.63 -19.48 -3.48
C GLN A 308 -9.26 -19.72 -2.83
N HIS A 309 -8.74 -18.75 -2.07
CA HIS A 309 -7.39 -18.82 -1.51
C HIS A 309 -7.37 -19.20 -0.02
N GLY A 310 -8.54 -19.33 0.62
CA GLY A 310 -8.63 -19.63 2.06
C GLY A 310 -8.09 -18.52 2.96
N LYS A 311 -8.25 -17.26 2.57
CA LYS A 311 -7.78 -16.10 3.36
C LYS A 311 -8.86 -15.65 4.32
N GLY A 312 -8.63 -15.74 5.63
CA GLY A 312 -9.60 -15.36 6.67
C GLY A 312 -10.89 -16.20 6.70
N VAL A 313 -10.95 -17.26 5.88
CA VAL A 313 -12.06 -18.20 5.78
C VAL A 313 -11.53 -19.53 5.26
N SER A 314 -12.16 -20.65 5.61
CA SER A 314 -11.80 -21.95 5.04
C SER A 314 -11.89 -21.94 3.52
N LYS A 315 -10.85 -22.47 2.86
CA LYS A 315 -10.79 -22.56 1.40
C LYS A 315 -11.99 -23.34 0.86
N ASN A 316 -12.74 -22.74 -0.06
CA ASN A 316 -13.89 -23.36 -0.72
C ASN A 316 -14.06 -22.82 -2.14
N GLU A 317 -13.46 -23.51 -3.11
CA GLU A 317 -13.46 -23.09 -4.52
C GLU A 317 -14.84 -23.19 -5.18
N GLN A 318 -15.69 -24.13 -4.74
CA GLN A 318 -17.06 -24.28 -5.26
C GLN A 318 -17.92 -23.08 -4.87
N GLU A 319 -17.80 -22.61 -3.62
CA GLU A 319 -18.50 -21.41 -3.16
C GLU A 319 -17.90 -20.15 -3.78
N ALA A 320 -16.57 -20.11 -3.98
CA ALA A 320 -15.91 -19.01 -4.68
C ALA A 320 -16.47 -18.81 -6.10
N VAL A 321 -16.70 -19.90 -6.84
CA VAL A 321 -17.31 -19.86 -8.17
C VAL A 321 -18.68 -19.19 -8.12
N LYS A 322 -19.54 -19.51 -7.15
CA LYS A 322 -20.87 -18.88 -7.03
C LYS A 322 -20.77 -17.37 -6.80
N TRP A 323 -19.83 -16.93 -5.98
CA TRP A 323 -19.60 -15.49 -5.75
C TRP A 323 -19.04 -14.79 -6.99
N TYR A 324 -18.11 -15.43 -7.69
CA TYR A 324 -17.61 -14.92 -8.96
C TYR A 324 -18.72 -14.89 -10.02
N GLU A 325 -19.61 -15.87 -10.11
CA GLU A 325 -20.75 -15.88 -11.04
C GLU A 325 -21.67 -14.69 -10.80
N LYS A 326 -22.03 -14.41 -9.54
CA LYS A 326 -22.84 -13.22 -9.20
C LYS A 326 -22.16 -11.93 -9.67
N SER A 327 -20.89 -11.74 -9.34
CA SER A 327 -20.12 -10.55 -9.72
C SER A 327 -19.94 -10.44 -11.25
N ALA A 328 -19.65 -11.55 -11.92
CA ALA A 328 -19.42 -11.62 -13.35
C ALA A 328 -20.68 -11.36 -14.17
N ASN A 329 -21.84 -11.80 -13.69
CA ASN A 329 -23.15 -11.53 -14.28
C ASN A 329 -23.51 -10.04 -14.19
N ASN A 330 -23.02 -9.34 -13.17
CA ASN A 330 -23.12 -7.87 -13.04
C ASN A 330 -22.06 -7.11 -13.87
N GLY A 331 -21.30 -7.81 -14.72
CA GLY A 331 -20.36 -7.19 -15.65
C GLY A 331 -18.94 -7.00 -15.11
N ASN A 332 -18.62 -7.47 -13.89
CA ASN A 332 -17.31 -7.28 -13.30
C ASN A 332 -16.22 -8.04 -14.09
N PRO A 333 -15.27 -7.34 -14.75
CA PRO A 333 -14.29 -7.98 -15.63
C PRO A 333 -13.30 -8.88 -14.88
N ASN A 334 -12.99 -8.59 -13.61
CA ASN A 334 -12.07 -9.41 -12.81
C ASN A 334 -12.72 -10.73 -12.40
N ALA A 335 -14.01 -10.70 -12.05
CA ALA A 335 -14.78 -11.92 -11.77
C ALA A 335 -14.96 -12.78 -13.03
N GLN A 336 -15.25 -12.15 -14.18
CA GLN A 336 -15.33 -12.84 -15.47
C GLN A 336 -14.00 -13.51 -15.84
N ASN A 337 -12.86 -12.81 -15.67
CA ASN A 337 -11.53 -13.41 -15.85
C ASN A 337 -11.30 -14.59 -14.88
N SER A 338 -11.70 -14.45 -13.62
CA SER A 338 -11.54 -15.49 -12.60
C SER A 338 -12.36 -16.74 -12.95
N LEU A 339 -13.61 -16.59 -13.42
CA LEU A 339 -14.40 -17.71 -13.92
C LEU A 339 -13.77 -18.37 -15.15
N GLY A 340 -13.22 -17.57 -16.07
CA GLY A 340 -12.44 -18.08 -17.19
C GLY A 340 -11.33 -19.03 -16.72
N TYR A 341 -10.57 -18.60 -15.71
CA TYR A 341 -9.52 -19.40 -15.10
C TYR A 341 -10.04 -20.65 -14.38
N MET A 342 -11.12 -20.53 -13.61
CA MET A 342 -11.73 -21.66 -12.89
C MET A 342 -12.16 -22.76 -13.86
N TYR A 343 -12.84 -22.41 -14.97
CA TYR A 343 -13.24 -23.38 -16.00
C TYR A 343 -12.05 -23.92 -16.81
N GLN A 344 -11.01 -23.13 -17.06
CA GLN A 344 -9.82 -23.58 -17.79
C GLN A 344 -9.05 -24.63 -16.98
N THR A 345 -8.91 -24.41 -15.67
CA THR A 345 -8.11 -25.25 -14.78
C THR A 345 -8.91 -26.36 -14.11
N GLY A 346 -10.24 -26.24 -14.06
CA GLY A 346 -11.11 -27.16 -13.31
C GLY A 346 -11.08 -26.91 -11.81
N THR A 347 -10.83 -25.67 -11.40
CA THR A 347 -10.76 -25.26 -9.99
C THR A 347 -12.18 -24.92 -9.53
N GLY A 348 -12.71 -25.61 -8.51
CA GLY A 348 -14.09 -25.43 -8.03
C GLY A 348 -15.21 -25.89 -8.99
N VAL A 349 -14.92 -26.15 -10.26
CA VAL A 349 -15.86 -26.60 -11.32
C VAL A 349 -15.19 -27.62 -12.24
N GLY A 350 -15.99 -28.33 -13.05
CA GLY A 350 -15.45 -29.18 -14.11
C GLY A 350 -14.74 -28.37 -15.19
N LYS A 351 -13.62 -28.90 -15.72
CA LYS A 351 -12.89 -28.27 -16.83
C LYS A 351 -13.79 -28.07 -18.05
N ASN A 352 -13.83 -26.86 -18.58
CA ASN A 352 -14.58 -26.53 -19.79
C ASN A 352 -13.92 -25.38 -20.55
N ALA A 353 -13.17 -25.70 -21.61
CA ALA A 353 -12.46 -24.71 -22.40
C ALA A 353 -13.40 -23.75 -23.15
N ASN A 354 -14.56 -24.20 -23.60
CA ASN A 354 -15.51 -23.33 -24.31
C ASN A 354 -16.10 -22.27 -23.36
N LEU A 355 -16.48 -22.67 -22.13
CA LEU A 355 -16.94 -21.73 -21.11
C LEU A 355 -15.81 -20.80 -20.65
N ALA A 356 -14.58 -21.31 -20.50
CA ALA A 356 -13.43 -20.49 -20.17
C ALA A 356 -13.21 -19.38 -21.22
N ALA A 357 -13.18 -19.74 -22.50
CA ALA A 357 -13.07 -18.77 -23.59
C ALA A 357 -14.23 -17.76 -23.62
N SER A 358 -15.45 -18.21 -23.33
CA SER A 358 -16.63 -17.34 -23.28
C SER A 358 -16.52 -16.29 -22.18
N TRP A 359 -16.07 -16.69 -20.99
CA TRP A 359 -15.87 -15.78 -19.86
C TRP A 359 -14.69 -14.83 -20.07
N TYR A 360 -13.56 -15.34 -20.57
CA TYR A 360 -12.44 -14.47 -20.92
C TYR A 360 -12.81 -13.46 -22.02
N ARG A 361 -13.63 -13.85 -23.01
CA ARG A 361 -14.12 -12.91 -24.03
C ARG A 361 -14.96 -11.79 -23.46
N LYS A 362 -15.87 -12.08 -22.52
CA LYS A 362 -16.64 -11.04 -21.81
C LYS A 362 -15.70 -10.07 -21.08
N ALA A 363 -14.76 -10.60 -20.29
CA ALA A 363 -13.79 -9.79 -19.55
C ALA A 363 -12.89 -8.95 -20.48
N ALA A 364 -12.42 -9.56 -21.58
CA ALA A 364 -11.53 -8.94 -22.55
C ALA A 364 -12.20 -7.79 -23.30
N ASN A 365 -13.48 -7.95 -23.66
CA ASN A 365 -14.30 -6.90 -24.26
C ASN A 365 -14.55 -5.73 -23.29
N ASN A 366 -14.57 -6.00 -21.98
CA ASN A 366 -14.64 -4.99 -20.93
C ASN A 366 -13.26 -4.44 -20.52
N GLY A 367 -12.23 -4.66 -21.34
CA GLY A 367 -10.90 -4.07 -21.15
C GLY A 367 -9.97 -4.84 -20.21
N ASN A 368 -10.32 -6.02 -19.70
CA ASN A 368 -9.42 -6.75 -18.80
C ASN A 368 -8.16 -7.26 -19.53
N ALA A 369 -6.99 -6.68 -19.25
CA ALA A 369 -5.72 -7.05 -19.89
C ALA A 369 -5.34 -8.52 -19.68
N SER A 370 -5.58 -9.08 -18.49
CA SER A 370 -5.28 -10.50 -18.21
C SER A 370 -6.19 -11.44 -19.01
N ALA A 371 -7.47 -11.11 -19.14
CA ALA A 371 -8.39 -11.89 -19.95
C ALA A 371 -8.11 -11.78 -21.44
N GLN A 372 -7.68 -10.60 -21.92
CA GLN A 372 -7.20 -10.43 -23.30
C GLN A 372 -6.01 -11.35 -23.57
N TYR A 373 -5.01 -11.37 -22.68
CA TYR A 373 -3.89 -12.30 -22.78
C TYR A 373 -4.32 -13.77 -22.76
N ASN A 374 -5.19 -14.16 -21.81
CA ASN A 374 -5.66 -15.54 -21.69
C ASN A 374 -6.47 -15.99 -22.93
N LEU A 375 -7.33 -15.12 -23.45
CA LEU A 375 -8.09 -15.41 -24.67
C LEU A 375 -7.16 -15.51 -25.89
N ALA A 376 -6.12 -14.68 -25.97
CA ALA A 376 -5.11 -14.76 -27.01
C ALA A 376 -4.36 -16.10 -26.97
N GLU A 377 -3.98 -16.59 -25.79
CA GLU A 377 -3.39 -17.92 -25.62
C GLU A 377 -4.35 -19.03 -26.06
N MET A 378 -5.65 -18.92 -25.74
CA MET A 378 -6.67 -19.87 -26.20
C MET A 378 -6.79 -19.90 -27.72
N TYR A 379 -6.76 -18.74 -28.39
CA TYR A 379 -6.72 -18.64 -29.84
C TYR A 379 -5.44 -19.21 -30.45
N ARG A 380 -4.27 -18.94 -29.84
CA ARG A 380 -2.98 -19.46 -30.31
C ARG A 380 -2.92 -20.97 -30.25
N LEU A 381 -3.47 -21.57 -29.21
CA LEU A 381 -3.48 -23.01 -28.97
C LEU A 381 -4.67 -23.75 -29.59
N GLY A 382 -5.73 -23.04 -29.99
CA GLY A 382 -6.98 -23.66 -30.43
C GLY A 382 -7.75 -24.37 -29.30
N ASN A 383 -7.61 -23.89 -28.07
CA ASN A 383 -8.24 -24.48 -26.89
C ASN A 383 -9.55 -23.73 -26.58
N GLY A 384 -10.70 -24.38 -26.72
CA GLY A 384 -12.03 -23.76 -26.46
C GLY A 384 -12.49 -22.76 -27.53
N VAL A 385 -11.64 -22.44 -28.50
CA VAL A 385 -11.91 -21.62 -29.69
C VAL A 385 -11.12 -22.20 -30.86
N PRO A 386 -11.55 -22.03 -32.13
CA PRO A 386 -10.75 -22.38 -33.29
C PRO A 386 -9.40 -21.67 -33.27
N ARG A 387 -8.32 -22.39 -33.59
CA ARG A 387 -6.96 -21.82 -33.62
C ARG A 387 -6.90 -20.65 -34.62
N SER A 388 -6.38 -19.51 -34.18
CA SER A 388 -6.21 -18.32 -35.02
C SER A 388 -5.09 -17.44 -34.49
N GLU A 389 -3.97 -17.40 -35.21
CA GLU A 389 -2.84 -16.53 -34.87
C GLU A 389 -3.21 -15.05 -35.04
N ILE A 390 -4.12 -14.71 -35.97
CA ILE A 390 -4.61 -13.34 -36.19
C ILE A 390 -5.39 -12.85 -34.97
N ASN A 391 -6.35 -13.65 -34.47
CA ASN A 391 -7.11 -13.29 -33.28
C ASN A 391 -6.21 -13.27 -32.03
N ALA A 392 -5.24 -14.19 -31.95
CA ALA A 392 -4.24 -14.17 -30.88
C ALA A 392 -3.46 -12.85 -30.90
N ALA A 393 -2.95 -12.43 -32.06
CA ALA A 393 -2.21 -11.17 -32.20
C ALA A 393 -3.05 -9.96 -31.80
N GLU A 394 -4.33 -9.91 -32.21
CA GLU A 394 -5.24 -8.83 -31.85
C GLU A 394 -5.41 -8.69 -30.33
N PHE A 395 -5.71 -9.80 -29.64
CA PHE A 395 -5.91 -9.76 -28.19
C PHE A 395 -4.59 -9.57 -27.41
N TYR A 396 -3.46 -10.10 -27.88
CA TYR A 396 -2.16 -9.76 -27.30
C TYR A 396 -1.85 -8.27 -27.48
N SER A 397 -2.18 -7.67 -28.63
CA SER A 397 -1.98 -6.23 -28.86
C SER A 397 -2.76 -5.39 -27.86
N LYS A 398 -4.04 -5.70 -27.64
CA LYS A 398 -4.88 -5.02 -26.63
C LYS A 398 -4.28 -5.15 -25.21
N ALA A 399 -3.81 -6.34 -24.83
CA ALA A 399 -3.18 -6.55 -23.51
C ALA A 399 -1.81 -5.84 -23.40
N ALA A 400 -1.03 -5.81 -24.47
CA ALA A 400 0.28 -5.20 -24.55
C ALA A 400 0.22 -3.66 -24.48
N GLU A 401 -0.79 -3.07 -25.11
CA GLU A 401 -1.11 -1.63 -25.04
C GLU A 401 -1.46 -1.19 -23.62
N GLN A 402 -2.08 -2.07 -22.83
CA GLN A 402 -2.36 -1.85 -21.41
C GLN A 402 -1.15 -2.09 -20.49
N GLY A 403 0.02 -2.38 -21.07
CA GLY A 403 1.26 -2.51 -20.31
C GLY A 403 1.61 -3.93 -19.86
N LEU A 404 0.81 -4.95 -20.18
CA LEU A 404 1.10 -6.31 -19.71
C LEU A 404 2.39 -6.87 -20.35
N ALA A 405 3.47 -6.93 -19.58
CA ALA A 405 4.81 -7.29 -20.08
C ALA A 405 4.86 -8.66 -20.77
N GLY A 406 4.11 -9.65 -20.26
CA GLY A 406 3.98 -10.96 -20.91
C GLY A 406 3.35 -10.87 -22.31
N ALA A 407 2.30 -10.06 -22.47
CA ALA A 407 1.67 -9.83 -23.78
C ALA A 407 2.61 -9.09 -24.73
N GLN A 408 3.31 -8.06 -24.24
CA GLN A 408 4.31 -7.31 -25.01
C GLN A 408 5.42 -8.24 -25.52
N ASN A 409 5.95 -9.12 -24.68
CA ASN A 409 6.96 -10.10 -25.09
C ASN A 409 6.42 -11.06 -26.18
N VAL A 410 5.23 -11.62 -26.00
CA VAL A 410 4.66 -12.56 -26.98
C VAL A 410 4.40 -11.85 -28.30
N LEU A 411 3.83 -10.65 -28.26
CA LEU A 411 3.57 -9.83 -29.45
C LEU A 411 4.86 -9.47 -30.17
N GLY A 412 5.94 -9.16 -29.44
CA GLY A 412 7.28 -8.99 -30.02
C GLY A 412 7.74 -10.21 -30.81
N GLY A 413 7.53 -11.41 -30.25
CA GLY A 413 7.81 -12.68 -30.94
C GLY A 413 6.93 -12.91 -32.18
N MET A 414 5.65 -12.51 -32.12
CA MET A 414 4.74 -12.59 -33.26
C MET A 414 5.19 -11.68 -34.41
N TYR A 415 5.58 -10.43 -34.12
CA TYR A 415 6.16 -9.53 -35.13
C TYR A 415 7.50 -10.02 -35.66
N GLN A 416 8.35 -10.64 -34.82
CA GLN A 416 9.62 -11.19 -35.27
C GLN A 416 9.43 -12.33 -36.29
N THR A 417 8.39 -13.15 -36.11
CA THR A 417 8.11 -14.35 -36.91
C THR A 417 7.08 -14.14 -38.03
N GLY A 418 6.28 -13.07 -37.97
CA GLY A 418 5.12 -12.88 -38.86
C GLY A 418 3.92 -13.76 -38.52
N SER A 419 3.83 -14.27 -37.28
CA SER A 419 2.71 -15.12 -36.85
C SER A 419 1.49 -14.24 -36.56
N GLY A 420 0.45 -14.30 -37.39
CA GLY A 420 -0.78 -13.52 -37.19
C GLY A 420 -0.67 -12.01 -37.48
N VAL A 421 0.53 -11.53 -37.80
CA VAL A 421 0.84 -10.12 -38.14
C VAL A 421 1.85 -10.06 -39.29
N ASN A 422 1.95 -8.92 -39.96
CA ASN A 422 3.05 -8.69 -40.89
C ASN A 422 4.39 -8.67 -40.14
N GLN A 423 5.36 -9.44 -40.62
CA GLN A 423 6.66 -9.55 -39.98
C GLN A 423 7.38 -8.18 -39.94
N SER A 424 7.87 -7.81 -38.75
CA SER A 424 8.63 -6.57 -38.53
C SER A 424 9.56 -6.73 -37.34
N ASN A 425 10.87 -6.78 -37.60
CA ASN A 425 11.86 -6.84 -36.51
C ASN A 425 11.92 -5.52 -35.72
N GLU A 426 11.65 -4.38 -36.34
CA GLU A 426 11.62 -3.08 -35.66
C GLU A 426 10.47 -3.01 -34.65
N THR A 427 9.27 -3.46 -35.06
CA THR A 427 8.11 -3.54 -34.16
C THR A 427 8.33 -4.60 -33.08
N ALA A 428 9.01 -5.70 -33.40
CA ALA A 428 9.41 -6.69 -32.40
C ALA A 428 10.33 -6.08 -31.33
N VAL A 429 11.36 -5.33 -31.74
CA VAL A 429 12.26 -4.61 -30.82
C VAL A 429 11.49 -3.64 -29.93
N HIS A 430 10.56 -2.87 -30.49
CA HIS A 430 9.73 -1.94 -29.72
C HIS A 430 8.97 -2.64 -28.58
N TRP A 431 8.32 -3.77 -28.87
CA TRP A 431 7.58 -4.51 -27.85
C TRP A 431 8.47 -5.27 -26.87
N PHE A 432 9.57 -5.86 -27.33
CA PHE A 432 10.55 -6.47 -26.43
C PHE A 432 11.15 -5.44 -25.48
N GLN A 433 11.46 -4.23 -25.96
CA GLN A 433 11.99 -3.15 -25.15
C GLN A 433 11.00 -2.73 -24.05
N LYS A 434 9.73 -2.49 -24.39
CA LYS A 434 8.67 -2.17 -23.41
C LYS A 434 8.51 -3.24 -22.31
N ALA A 435 8.60 -4.53 -22.67
CA ALA A 435 8.53 -5.61 -21.70
C ALA A 435 9.82 -5.72 -20.87
N ALA A 436 10.99 -5.54 -21.49
CA ALA A 436 12.28 -5.64 -20.86
C ALA A 436 12.52 -4.52 -19.82
N ASP A 437 11.96 -3.33 -20.06
CA ASP A 437 11.97 -2.20 -19.13
C ASP A 437 11.08 -2.43 -17.89
N GLN A 438 10.20 -3.43 -17.94
CA GLN A 438 9.42 -3.93 -16.80
C GLN A 438 10.05 -5.17 -16.15
N ASP A 439 11.35 -5.38 -16.39
CA ASP A 439 12.13 -6.52 -15.90
C ASP A 439 11.63 -7.90 -16.33
N HIS A 440 10.89 -8.00 -17.44
CA HIS A 440 10.45 -9.28 -18.00
C HIS A 440 11.63 -10.07 -18.59
N ASP A 441 12.03 -11.14 -17.91
CA ASP A 441 13.25 -11.92 -18.17
C ASP A 441 13.38 -12.41 -19.63
N LYS A 442 12.31 -12.97 -20.21
CA LYS A 442 12.33 -13.46 -21.61
C LYS A 442 12.44 -12.32 -22.61
N ALA A 443 11.88 -11.15 -22.28
CA ALA A 443 11.96 -9.99 -23.15
C ALA A 443 13.36 -9.37 -23.12
N GLN A 444 14.00 -9.33 -21.95
CA GLN A 444 15.40 -8.95 -21.80
C GLN A 444 16.32 -9.88 -22.61
N PHE A 445 16.10 -11.19 -22.55
CA PHE A 445 16.81 -12.16 -23.40
C PHE A 445 16.59 -11.87 -24.89
N ASN A 446 15.33 -11.67 -25.32
CA ASN A 446 15.00 -11.39 -26.71
C ASN A 446 15.62 -10.07 -27.17
N MET A 447 15.64 -9.02 -26.34
CA MET A 447 16.28 -7.75 -26.65
C MET A 447 17.81 -7.90 -26.81
N GLY A 448 18.44 -8.69 -25.93
CA GLY A 448 19.84 -9.09 -26.09
C GLY A 448 20.10 -9.76 -27.44
N PHE A 449 19.21 -10.68 -27.83
CA PHE A 449 19.31 -11.37 -29.12
C PHE A 449 19.16 -10.44 -30.32
N MET A 450 18.19 -9.51 -30.28
CA MET A 450 18.00 -8.54 -31.36
C MET A 450 19.22 -7.64 -31.53
N LEU A 451 19.81 -7.16 -30.43
CA LEU A 451 21.02 -6.32 -30.44
C LEU A 451 22.27 -7.10 -30.85
N GLN A 452 22.44 -8.34 -30.43
CA GLN A 452 23.61 -9.15 -30.81
C GLN A 452 23.63 -9.40 -32.32
N HIS A 453 22.47 -9.58 -32.95
CA HIS A 453 22.36 -9.92 -34.37
C HIS A 453 21.98 -8.75 -35.26
N GLY A 454 21.74 -7.56 -34.70
CA GLY A 454 21.33 -6.38 -35.47
C GLY A 454 19.95 -6.51 -36.13
N LYS A 455 19.02 -7.26 -35.52
CA LYS A 455 17.67 -7.50 -36.09
C LYS A 455 16.73 -6.38 -35.65
N GLY A 456 16.32 -5.52 -36.58
CA GLY A 456 15.40 -4.41 -36.29
C GLY A 456 15.98 -3.32 -35.39
N VAL A 457 17.27 -3.39 -35.08
CA VAL A 457 18.05 -2.42 -34.29
C VAL A 457 19.52 -2.55 -34.71
N SER A 458 20.30 -1.49 -34.59
CA SER A 458 21.74 -1.55 -34.87
C SER A 458 22.44 -2.57 -33.97
N LYS A 459 23.30 -3.41 -34.56
CA LYS A 459 24.08 -4.40 -33.83
C LYS A 459 24.90 -3.73 -32.71
N ASN A 460 24.78 -4.23 -31.48
CA ASN A 460 25.54 -3.75 -30.33
C ASN A 460 25.73 -4.85 -29.29
N GLU A 461 26.91 -5.49 -29.31
CA GLU A 461 27.22 -6.62 -28.42
C GLU A 461 27.36 -6.20 -26.95
N GLN A 462 27.85 -4.98 -26.67
CA GLN A 462 27.96 -4.49 -25.29
C GLN A 462 26.59 -4.29 -24.65
N LYS A 463 25.64 -3.70 -25.38
CA LYS A 463 24.25 -3.57 -24.92
C LYS A 463 23.55 -4.93 -24.85
N ALA A 464 23.84 -5.84 -25.78
CA ALA A 464 23.32 -7.20 -25.72
C ALA A 464 23.76 -7.94 -24.45
N ALA A 465 25.05 -7.86 -24.10
CA ALA A 465 25.59 -8.45 -22.88
C ALA A 465 24.87 -7.94 -21.62
N LYS A 466 24.61 -6.62 -21.53
CA LYS A 466 23.87 -6.02 -20.41
C LYS A 466 22.44 -6.57 -20.30
N TRP A 467 21.74 -6.75 -21.42
CA TRP A 467 20.40 -7.33 -21.41
C TRP A 467 20.40 -8.82 -21.06
N TYR A 468 21.36 -9.59 -21.59
CA TYR A 468 21.53 -10.97 -21.19
C TYR A 468 21.89 -11.11 -19.72
N GLU A 469 22.73 -10.23 -19.17
CA GLU A 469 23.08 -10.21 -17.76
C GLU A 469 21.85 -9.98 -16.87
N LYS A 470 21.01 -8.98 -17.19
CA LYS A 470 19.73 -8.78 -16.47
C LYS A 470 18.86 -10.04 -16.49
N SER A 471 18.63 -10.61 -17.67
CA SER A 471 17.82 -11.82 -17.83
C SER A 471 18.43 -13.04 -17.12
N ALA A 472 19.75 -13.19 -17.18
CA ALA A 472 20.50 -14.28 -16.56
C ALA A 472 20.47 -14.21 -15.03
N ASN A 473 20.52 -13.01 -14.46
CA ASN A 473 20.35 -12.75 -13.03
C ASN A 473 18.94 -13.10 -12.55
N SER A 474 17.92 -12.92 -13.38
CA SER A 474 16.55 -13.40 -13.13
C SER A 474 16.37 -14.92 -13.32
N GLY A 475 17.45 -15.66 -13.59
CA GLY A 475 17.44 -17.12 -13.68
C GLY A 475 17.17 -17.69 -15.08
N ASN A 476 17.09 -16.86 -16.12
CA ASN A 476 16.78 -17.33 -17.47
C ASN A 476 17.94 -18.18 -18.04
N PRO A 477 17.73 -19.49 -18.29
CA PRO A 477 18.81 -20.40 -18.69
C PRO A 477 19.39 -20.10 -20.08
N ASN A 478 18.56 -19.58 -21.01
CA ASN A 478 19.03 -19.21 -22.35
C ASN A 478 19.91 -17.96 -22.30
N ALA A 479 19.56 -16.99 -21.46
CA ALA A 479 20.39 -15.80 -21.24
C ALA A 479 21.69 -16.15 -20.52
N GLN A 480 21.65 -17.01 -19.52
CA GLN A 480 22.85 -17.52 -18.83
C GLN A 480 23.80 -18.22 -19.83
N ASN A 481 23.29 -19.10 -20.69
CA ASN A 481 24.10 -19.70 -21.75
C ASN A 481 24.69 -18.65 -22.71
N SER A 482 23.87 -17.70 -23.16
CA SER A 482 24.31 -16.67 -24.11
C SER A 482 25.38 -15.77 -23.53
N LEU A 483 25.22 -15.35 -22.28
CA LEU A 483 26.23 -14.58 -21.55
C LEU A 483 27.51 -15.38 -21.32
N GLY A 484 27.39 -16.69 -21.05
CA GLY A 484 28.53 -17.61 -21.03
C GLY A 484 29.31 -17.60 -22.35
N CYS A 485 28.61 -17.67 -23.48
CA CYS A 485 29.22 -17.56 -24.80
C CYS A 485 29.90 -16.21 -25.04
N MET A 486 29.29 -15.11 -24.57
CA MET A 486 29.88 -13.78 -24.70
C MET A 486 31.19 -13.67 -23.92
N TYR A 487 31.25 -14.18 -22.68
CA TYR A 487 32.48 -14.24 -21.90
C TYR A 487 33.52 -15.21 -22.50
N GLN A 488 33.10 -16.33 -23.07
CA GLN A 488 34.01 -17.28 -23.73
C GLN A 488 34.70 -16.65 -24.95
N MET A 489 33.96 -15.89 -25.75
CA MET A 489 34.44 -15.32 -27.00
C MET A 489 35.02 -13.90 -26.85
N GLY A 490 34.66 -13.18 -25.79
CA GLY A 490 35.00 -11.76 -25.62
C GLY A 490 34.11 -10.83 -26.45
N ASN A 491 32.88 -11.24 -26.76
CA ASN A 491 31.95 -10.46 -27.58
C ASN A 491 31.18 -9.50 -26.67
N GLY A 492 31.41 -8.19 -26.80
CA GLY A 492 30.73 -7.17 -25.99
C GLY A 492 31.12 -7.12 -24.51
N VAL A 493 31.96 -8.05 -24.05
CA VAL A 493 32.54 -8.14 -22.69
C VAL A 493 33.99 -8.57 -22.78
N GLU A 494 34.78 -8.31 -21.73
CA GLU A 494 36.14 -8.85 -21.65
C GLU A 494 36.09 -10.39 -21.58
N LYS A 495 36.94 -11.03 -22.38
CA LYS A 495 37.01 -12.49 -22.46
C LYS A 495 37.40 -13.08 -21.10
N ASN A 496 36.55 -13.94 -20.54
CA ASN A 496 36.77 -14.55 -19.22
C ASN A 496 36.18 -15.96 -19.15
N TYR A 497 37.05 -16.97 -19.23
CA TYR A 497 36.60 -18.37 -19.20
C TYR A 497 36.02 -18.79 -17.84
N ASN A 498 36.48 -18.23 -16.72
CA ASN A 498 35.94 -18.56 -15.40
C ASN A 498 34.49 -18.09 -15.27
N LEU A 499 34.20 -16.86 -15.72
CA LEU A 499 32.83 -16.33 -15.77
C LEU A 499 31.97 -17.12 -16.77
N ALA A 500 32.52 -17.51 -17.92
CA ALA A 500 31.81 -18.34 -18.88
C ALA A 500 31.38 -19.68 -18.25
N VAL A 501 32.28 -20.39 -17.59
CA VAL A 501 31.98 -21.64 -16.86
C VAL A 501 30.91 -21.41 -15.81
N ASN A 502 31.02 -20.34 -14.99
CA ASN A 502 30.03 -20.06 -13.95
C ASN A 502 28.63 -19.89 -14.54
N TRP A 503 28.50 -19.16 -15.65
CA TRP A 503 27.23 -18.96 -16.33
C TRP A 503 26.70 -20.23 -17.02
N TYR A 504 27.56 -20.99 -17.70
CA TYR A 504 27.19 -22.29 -18.25
C TYR A 504 26.75 -23.26 -17.18
N GLN A 505 27.42 -23.30 -16.03
CA GLN A 505 27.06 -24.17 -14.91
C GLN A 505 25.67 -23.85 -14.37
N LYS A 506 25.34 -22.56 -14.19
CA LYS A 506 23.99 -22.12 -13.79
C LYS A 506 22.93 -22.58 -14.80
N ALA A 507 23.16 -22.31 -16.08
CA ALA A 507 22.23 -22.69 -17.16
C ALA A 507 22.06 -24.22 -17.28
N ALA A 508 23.17 -24.96 -17.19
CA ALA A 508 23.22 -26.41 -17.31
C ALA A 508 22.49 -27.11 -16.15
N ASN A 509 22.61 -26.57 -14.93
CA ASN A 509 21.87 -27.03 -13.76
C ASN A 509 20.36 -26.80 -13.90
N ASN A 510 19.97 -25.74 -14.61
CA ASN A 510 18.57 -25.45 -14.98
C ASN A 510 18.12 -26.21 -16.24
N GLY A 511 18.88 -27.22 -16.70
CA GLY A 511 18.50 -28.11 -17.79
C GLY A 511 18.83 -27.62 -19.20
N ASN A 512 19.51 -26.49 -19.38
CA ASN A 512 19.81 -25.98 -20.72
C ASN A 512 20.78 -26.91 -21.47
N ALA A 513 20.31 -27.58 -22.54
CA ALA A 513 21.12 -28.54 -23.29
C ALA A 513 22.37 -27.91 -23.95
N ASN A 514 22.24 -26.70 -24.51
CA ASN A 514 23.38 -25.98 -25.10
C ASN A 514 24.44 -25.65 -24.05
N ALA A 515 24.03 -25.22 -22.86
CA ALA A 515 24.95 -24.93 -21.77
C ALA A 515 25.60 -26.19 -21.20
N GLN A 516 24.86 -27.31 -21.13
CA GLN A 516 25.43 -28.61 -20.75
C GLN A 516 26.52 -29.02 -21.75
N PHE A 517 26.26 -28.92 -23.05
CA PHE A 517 27.27 -29.16 -24.07
C PHE A 517 28.47 -28.21 -23.95
N ASN A 518 28.22 -26.89 -23.87
CA ASN A 518 29.28 -25.89 -23.71
C ASN A 518 30.13 -26.13 -22.46
N LEU A 519 29.52 -26.45 -21.33
CA LEU A 519 30.23 -26.79 -20.10
C LEU A 519 31.07 -28.06 -20.27
N GLY A 520 30.56 -29.06 -20.99
CA GLY A 520 31.31 -30.24 -21.38
C GLY A 520 32.59 -29.87 -22.15
N LEU A 521 32.49 -28.98 -23.14
CA LEU A 521 33.64 -28.47 -23.89
C LEU A 521 34.63 -27.74 -22.96
N MET A 522 34.15 -26.94 -22.01
CA MET A 522 35.04 -26.25 -21.07
C MET A 522 35.88 -27.23 -20.24
N TYR A 523 35.29 -28.34 -19.78
CA TYR A 523 36.00 -29.42 -19.08
C TYR A 523 36.88 -30.28 -20.00
N GLU A 524 36.49 -30.51 -21.25
CA GLU A 524 37.28 -31.28 -22.23
C GLU A 524 38.59 -30.56 -22.55
N TYR A 525 38.52 -29.25 -22.77
CA TYR A 525 39.66 -28.43 -23.17
C TYR A 525 40.36 -27.71 -22.01
N GLY A 526 39.84 -27.82 -20.78
CA GLY A 526 40.41 -27.16 -19.59
C GLY A 526 40.37 -25.62 -19.69
N LYS A 527 39.29 -25.05 -20.23
CA LYS A 527 39.13 -23.60 -20.37
C LYS A 527 38.34 -23.07 -19.17
N GLY A 528 39.00 -22.30 -18.30
CA GLY A 528 38.38 -21.76 -17.08
C GLY A 528 38.09 -22.79 -15.98
N VAL A 529 38.44 -24.05 -16.21
CA VAL A 529 38.36 -25.18 -15.27
C VAL A 529 39.53 -26.12 -15.53
N GLN A 530 39.86 -26.95 -14.53
CA GLN A 530 40.80 -28.04 -14.75
C GLN A 530 40.22 -29.04 -15.75
N LYS A 531 41.01 -29.43 -16.75
CA LYS A 531 40.64 -30.44 -17.75
C LYS A 531 40.18 -31.73 -17.06
N ASN A 532 38.97 -32.21 -17.37
CA ASN A 532 38.41 -33.43 -16.80
C ASN A 532 37.45 -34.11 -17.80
N GLN A 533 37.91 -35.20 -18.41
CA GLN A 533 37.16 -35.94 -19.42
C GLN A 533 35.91 -36.62 -18.85
N GLN A 534 35.95 -37.11 -17.62
CA GLN A 534 34.80 -37.77 -17.00
C GLN A 534 33.64 -36.79 -16.78
N ILE A 535 33.96 -35.58 -16.28
CA ILE A 535 32.98 -34.52 -16.11
C ILE A 535 32.46 -34.05 -17.47
N ALA A 536 33.33 -33.89 -18.47
CA ALA A 536 32.93 -33.52 -19.83
C ALA A 536 31.93 -34.54 -20.41
N SER A 537 32.25 -35.84 -20.40
CA SER A 537 31.35 -36.89 -20.88
C SER A 537 30.04 -36.94 -20.09
N SER A 538 30.05 -36.65 -18.78
CA SER A 538 28.82 -36.57 -18.00
C SER A 538 27.89 -35.44 -18.47
N TRP A 539 28.45 -34.29 -18.84
CA TRP A 539 27.66 -33.18 -19.35
C TRP A 539 27.18 -33.41 -20.78
N TYR A 540 28.03 -33.99 -21.65
CA TYR A 540 27.60 -34.40 -22.99
C TYR A 540 26.44 -35.39 -22.95
N ARG A 541 26.49 -36.40 -22.05
CA ARG A 541 25.39 -37.35 -21.90
C ARG A 541 24.08 -36.65 -21.53
N LYS A 542 24.11 -35.70 -20.60
CA LYS A 542 22.92 -34.92 -20.22
C LYS A 542 22.35 -34.13 -21.40
N ALA A 543 23.20 -33.47 -22.19
CA ALA A 543 22.76 -32.73 -23.39
C ALA A 543 22.22 -33.67 -24.48
N ALA A 544 22.87 -34.82 -24.68
CA ALA A 544 22.48 -35.83 -25.66
C ALA A 544 21.12 -36.49 -25.33
N THR A 545 20.81 -36.72 -24.04
CA THR A 545 19.48 -37.19 -23.62
C THR A 545 18.37 -36.21 -23.99
N GLN A 546 18.72 -34.93 -24.16
CA GLN A 546 17.80 -33.88 -24.62
C GLN A 546 17.83 -33.70 -26.16
N GLY A 547 18.54 -34.56 -26.89
CA GLY A 547 18.63 -34.53 -28.35
C GLY A 547 19.65 -33.53 -28.91
N HIS A 548 20.59 -33.03 -28.10
CA HIS A 548 21.63 -32.11 -28.60
C HIS A 548 22.61 -32.84 -29.53
N GLN A 549 22.58 -32.52 -30.82
CA GLN A 549 23.31 -33.26 -31.85
C GLN A 549 24.83 -33.24 -31.65
N ASP A 550 25.43 -32.07 -31.41
CA ASP A 550 26.89 -31.99 -31.22
C ASP A 550 27.37 -32.77 -29.98
N ALA A 551 26.51 -32.92 -28.96
CA ALA A 551 26.83 -33.71 -27.77
C ALA A 551 26.76 -35.21 -28.06
N ILE A 552 25.80 -35.63 -28.89
CA ILE A 552 25.71 -37.02 -29.38
C ILE A 552 26.97 -37.37 -30.17
N ASP A 553 27.42 -36.47 -31.05
CA ASP A 553 28.58 -36.71 -31.90
C ASP A 553 29.89 -36.66 -31.11
N ALA A 554 30.00 -35.75 -30.13
CA ALA A 554 31.13 -35.71 -29.20
C ALA A 554 31.26 -36.97 -28.34
N ILE A 555 30.15 -37.64 -27.98
CA ILE A 555 30.19 -38.92 -27.25
C ILE A 555 30.72 -40.03 -28.16
N LYS A 556 30.26 -40.10 -29.42
CA LYS A 556 30.70 -41.12 -30.39
C LYS A 556 32.20 -41.01 -30.67
N ALA A 557 32.69 -39.80 -30.91
CA ALA A 557 34.10 -39.53 -31.18
C ALA A 557 35.03 -39.86 -30.00
N ASN A 558 34.51 -39.90 -28.77
CA ASN A 558 35.27 -40.29 -27.57
C ASN A 558 35.15 -41.79 -27.24
N SER A 559 34.34 -42.55 -27.99
CA SER A 559 34.17 -44.01 -27.84
C SER A 559 34.88 -44.85 -28.91
N GLU A 560 35.40 -44.19 -29.94
CA GLU A 560 36.35 -44.72 -30.94
C GLU A 560 37.78 -44.39 -30.50
#